data_AF-A0A845WU23-F1
#
_entry.id   AF-A0A845WU23-F1
#
_cell.length_a   1.000
_cell.length_b   1.000
_cell.length_c   1.000
_cell.angle_alpha   90.00
_cell.angle_beta   90.00
_cell.angle_gamma   90.00
#
_symmetry.space_group_name_H-M   'P 1'
#
loop_
_entity.id
_entity.type
_entity.pdbx_description
1 polymer ?
#
loop_
_entity_poly.entity_id
_entity_poly.type
_entity_poly.pdbx_seq_one_letter_code
_entity_poly.pdbx_strand_id
1 'polypeptide(L)'
;MLTPNQIQHFEEKGWLGPLDIFTSSEVESVKKCIETNSSIKEVEGQPMMMLYNNVLNLNTSRDLHLFHQPIAEMFKNNKIVRVLNQLGGDNLLLWNSNVFCKMPGEGEIKWHQVYDSYDPSAYDPQKPALLYPNTEDIINIGSSVPNMLN
;
A
#
# COMPACT_ATOMS: atom_id res chain seq x y z
N MET A 1 -7.45 5.58 -17.78
CA MET A 1 -7.08 6.98 -17.55
C MET A 1 -8.26 7.68 -16.92
N LEU A 2 -8.03 8.52 -15.93
CA LEU A 2 -9.04 9.38 -15.33
C LEU A 2 -9.53 10.43 -16.33
N THR A 3 -10.84 10.67 -16.31
CA THR A 3 -11.47 11.76 -17.06
C THR A 3 -11.28 13.11 -16.33
N PRO A 4 -11.43 14.25 -17.03
CA PRO A 4 -11.39 15.56 -16.38
C PRO A 4 -12.37 15.69 -15.20
N ASN A 5 -13.58 15.15 -15.33
CA ASN A 5 -14.58 15.18 -14.26
C ASN A 5 -14.16 14.34 -13.04
N GLN A 6 -13.44 13.24 -13.24
CA GLN A 6 -12.91 12.43 -12.13
C GLN A 6 -11.78 13.15 -11.40
N ILE A 7 -10.92 13.85 -12.13
CA ILE A 7 -9.85 14.68 -11.55
C ILE A 7 -10.48 15.82 -10.74
N GLN A 8 -11.43 16.56 -11.32
CA GLN A 8 -12.14 17.63 -10.61
C GLN A 8 -12.86 17.11 -9.35
N HIS A 9 -13.51 15.94 -9.43
CA HIS A 9 -14.13 15.33 -8.25
C HIS A 9 -13.12 15.04 -7.14
N PHE A 10 -11.96 14.49 -7.50
CA PHE A 10 -10.89 14.22 -6.55
C PHE A 10 -10.39 15.52 -5.89
N GLU A 11 -10.17 16.58 -6.66
CA GLU A 11 -9.74 17.89 -6.15
C GLU A 11 -10.79 18.50 -5.20
N GLU A 12 -12.09 18.36 -5.51
CA GLU A 12 -13.17 18.92 -4.69
C GLU A 12 -13.49 18.11 -3.43
N LYS A 13 -13.33 16.78 -3.49
CA LYS A 13 -13.82 15.86 -2.44
C LYS A 13 -12.70 15.18 -1.66
N GLY A 14 -11.48 15.17 -2.18
CA GLY A 14 -10.33 14.49 -1.58
C GLY A 14 -10.35 12.96 -1.73
N TRP A 15 -11.24 12.39 -2.56
CA TRP A 15 -11.32 10.96 -2.81
C TRP A 15 -11.83 10.66 -4.22
N LEU A 16 -11.59 9.43 -4.69
CA LEU A 16 -12.09 8.93 -5.98
C LEU A 16 -12.40 7.43 -5.88
N GLY A 17 -13.60 7.02 -6.31
CA GLY A 17 -13.96 5.60 -6.40
C GLY A 17 -15.45 5.33 -6.59
N PRO A 18 -15.85 4.06 -6.78
CA PRO A 18 -14.98 2.91 -7.04
C PRO A 18 -14.32 3.00 -8.43
N LEU A 19 -13.15 2.36 -8.58
CA LEU A 19 -12.44 2.25 -9.86
C LEU A 19 -12.26 0.77 -10.24
N ASP A 20 -12.64 0.41 -11.46
CA ASP A 20 -12.44 -0.94 -11.99
C ASP A 20 -11.02 -1.10 -12.56
N ILE A 21 -10.10 -1.45 -11.66
CA ILE A 21 -8.65 -1.54 -11.97
C ILE A 21 -8.24 -3.00 -12.12
N PHE A 22 -8.55 -3.80 -11.10
CA PHE A 22 -8.07 -5.17 -10.96
C PHE A 22 -9.13 -6.16 -11.43
N THR A 23 -8.68 -7.19 -12.12
CA THR A 23 -9.48 -8.36 -12.43
C THR A 23 -9.73 -9.19 -11.17
N SER A 24 -10.79 -10.00 -11.17
CA SER A 24 -11.08 -10.92 -10.06
C SER A 24 -9.92 -11.90 -9.79
N SER A 25 -9.15 -12.28 -10.81
CA SER A 25 -7.99 -13.17 -10.66
C SER A 25 -6.84 -12.50 -9.92
N GLU A 26 -6.55 -11.23 -10.23
CA GLU A 26 -5.53 -10.45 -9.52
C GLU A 26 -5.89 -10.28 -8.04
N VAL A 27 -7.16 -9.97 -7.77
CA VAL A 27 -7.69 -9.85 -6.39
C VAL A 27 -7.61 -11.20 -5.65
N GLU A 28 -8.03 -12.30 -6.29
CA GLU A 28 -8.02 -13.63 -5.69
C GLU A 28 -6.59 -14.12 -5.38
N SER A 29 -5.62 -13.78 -6.23
CA SER A 29 -4.20 -14.08 -6.00
C SER A 29 -3.66 -13.42 -4.72
N VAL A 30 -3.98 -12.14 -4.51
CA VAL A 30 -3.63 -11.40 -3.30
C VAL A 30 -4.33 -11.98 -2.07
N LYS A 31 -5.64 -12.25 -2.18
CA LYS A 31 -6.42 -12.85 -1.12
C LYS A 31 -5.84 -14.19 -0.68
N LYS A 32 -5.59 -15.10 -1.62
CA LYS A 32 -4.97 -16.41 -1.33
C LYS A 32 -3.60 -16.26 -0.68
N CYS A 33 -2.79 -15.29 -1.12
CA CYS A 33 -1.51 -14.99 -0.50
C CYS A 33 -1.67 -14.58 0.97
N ILE A 34 -2.62 -13.71 1.28
CA ILE A 34 -2.91 -13.27 2.65
C ILE A 34 -3.42 -14.43 3.50
N GLU A 35 -4.42 -15.18 3.02
CA GLU A 35 -5.01 -16.31 3.74
C GLU A 35 -3.99 -17.41 4.03
N THR A 36 -3.06 -17.68 3.10
CA THR A 36 -2.05 -18.73 3.25
C THR A 36 -0.96 -18.35 4.26
N ASN A 37 -0.57 -17.07 4.32
CA ASN A 37 0.62 -16.63 5.06
C ASN A 37 0.30 -15.88 6.36
N SER A 38 -0.98 -15.59 6.62
CA SER A 38 -1.38 -14.88 7.82
C SER A 38 -1.64 -15.81 9.01
N SER A 39 -1.53 -15.23 10.19
CA SER A 39 -1.96 -15.84 11.44
C SER A 39 -2.66 -14.78 12.29
N ILE A 40 -3.58 -15.22 13.15
CA ILE A 40 -4.20 -14.32 14.13
C ILE A 40 -3.26 -14.19 15.32
N LYS A 41 -2.98 -12.94 15.71
CA LYS A 41 -2.20 -12.56 16.89
C LYS A 41 -3.06 -11.72 17.80
N GLU A 42 -2.88 -11.84 19.11
CA GLU A 42 -3.49 -10.92 20.07
C GLU A 42 -2.61 -9.67 20.18
N VAL A 43 -3.20 -8.50 19.95
CA VAL A 43 -2.56 -7.19 20.12
C VAL A 43 -3.51 -6.30 20.88
N GLU A 44 -3.06 -5.77 22.03
CA GLU A 44 -3.87 -4.93 22.91
C GLU A 44 -5.24 -5.56 23.28
N GLY A 45 -5.27 -6.89 23.44
CA GLY A 45 -6.48 -7.65 23.75
C GLY A 45 -7.46 -7.82 22.58
N GLN A 46 -7.04 -7.54 21.34
CA GLN A 46 -7.83 -7.73 20.13
C GLN A 46 -7.17 -8.73 19.17
N PRO A 47 -7.95 -9.62 18.52
CA PRO A 47 -7.42 -10.52 17.51
C PRO A 47 -7.12 -9.76 16.22
N MET A 48 -5.88 -9.78 15.77
CA MET A 48 -5.43 -9.11 14.56
C MET A 48 -4.79 -10.10 13.59
N MET A 49 -5.16 -10.00 12.32
CA MET A 49 -4.52 -10.77 11.25
C MET A 49 -3.16 -10.15 10.91
N MET A 50 -2.10 -10.95 11.06
CA MET A 50 -0.73 -10.51 10.81
C MET A 50 0.03 -11.51 9.94
N LEU A 51 0.97 -10.99 9.16
CA LEU A 51 1.92 -11.79 8.40
C LEU A 51 3.32 -11.51 8.93
N TYR A 52 4.20 -12.51 8.88
CA TYR A 52 5.59 -12.30 9.24
C TYR A 52 6.31 -11.52 8.14
N ASN A 53 6.84 -10.35 8.51
CA ASN A 53 7.69 -9.52 7.68
C ASN A 53 9.16 -9.81 8.04
N ASN A 54 9.89 -10.44 7.12
CA ASN A 54 11.28 -10.83 7.33
C ASN A 54 12.27 -9.65 7.26
N VAL A 55 11.92 -8.58 6.52
CA VAL A 55 12.74 -7.35 6.44
C VAL A 55 12.74 -6.64 7.79
N LEU A 56 11.57 -6.51 8.41
CA LEU A 56 11.42 -5.90 9.73
C LEU A 56 11.67 -6.87 10.89
N ASN A 57 11.69 -8.17 10.59
CA ASN A 57 11.74 -9.30 11.53
C ASN A 57 10.66 -9.24 12.61
N LEU A 58 9.40 -9.06 12.20
CA LEU A 58 8.24 -8.98 13.09
C LEU A 58 6.94 -9.38 12.39
N ASN A 59 5.90 -9.72 13.16
CA ASN A 59 4.55 -9.89 12.62
C ASN A 59 3.89 -8.51 12.44
N THR A 60 3.39 -8.23 11.24
CA THR A 60 2.73 -6.95 10.93
C THR A 60 1.73 -7.11 9.79
N SER A 61 0.83 -6.13 9.66
CA SER A 61 -0.03 -5.95 8.49
C SER A 61 0.61 -5.04 7.43
N ARG A 62 1.80 -4.49 7.69
CA ARG A 62 2.44 -3.46 6.88
C ARG A 62 3.55 -3.98 5.98
N ASP A 63 3.75 -3.21 4.91
CA ASP A 63 4.86 -3.33 3.96
C ASP A 63 4.98 -4.70 3.30
N LEU A 64 3.85 -5.42 3.24
CA LEU A 64 3.74 -6.78 2.72
C LEU A 64 4.15 -6.90 1.25
N HIS A 65 4.08 -5.80 0.49
CA HIS A 65 4.55 -5.71 -0.88
C HIS A 65 6.07 -5.94 -1.04
N LEU A 66 6.86 -5.78 0.03
CA LEU A 66 8.31 -6.00 -0.02
C LEU A 66 8.71 -7.49 -0.09
N PHE A 67 7.79 -8.41 0.21
CA PHE A 67 8.10 -9.84 0.34
C PHE A 67 7.05 -10.77 -0.27
N HIS A 68 5.80 -10.32 -0.44
CA HIS A 68 4.75 -11.12 -1.08
C HIS A 68 4.53 -10.67 -2.52
N GLN A 69 4.98 -11.49 -3.48
CA GLN A 69 4.89 -11.21 -4.91
C GLN A 69 3.47 -10.83 -5.37
N PRO A 70 2.38 -11.54 -5.00
CA PRO A 70 1.03 -11.15 -5.43
C PRO A 70 0.66 -9.72 -5.01
N ILE A 71 1.06 -9.30 -3.82
CA ILE A 71 0.80 -7.95 -3.30
C ILE A 71 1.66 -6.93 -4.08
N ALA A 72 2.93 -7.25 -4.33
CA ALA A 72 3.82 -6.40 -5.13
C ALA A 72 3.29 -6.18 -6.56
N GLU A 73 2.86 -7.26 -7.23
CA GLU A 73 2.35 -7.19 -8.61
C GLU A 73 1.06 -6.38 -8.71
N MET A 74 0.20 -6.39 -7.69
CA MET A 74 -0.98 -5.52 -7.62
C MET A 74 -0.59 -4.04 -7.66
N PHE A 75 0.44 -3.62 -6.93
CA PHE A 75 0.92 -2.24 -6.95
C PHE A 75 1.68 -1.86 -8.23
N LYS A 76 2.26 -2.83 -8.94
CA LYS A 76 2.91 -2.62 -10.25
C LYS A 76 1.92 -2.55 -11.42
N ASN A 77 0.63 -2.82 -11.19
CA ASN A 77 -0.36 -2.83 -12.27
C ASN A 77 -0.41 -1.44 -12.94
N ASN A 78 -0.15 -1.40 -14.25
CA ASN A 78 -0.07 -0.16 -15.01
C ASN A 78 -1.33 0.72 -14.93
N LYS A 79 -2.51 0.13 -14.67
CA LYS A 79 -3.75 0.91 -14.53
C LYS A 79 -3.75 1.72 -13.23
N ILE A 80 -3.37 1.14 -12.09
CA ILE A 80 -3.29 1.88 -10.82
C ILE A 80 -2.18 2.92 -10.87
N VAL A 81 -1.00 2.56 -11.40
CA VAL A 81 0.13 3.50 -11.54
C VAL A 81 -0.27 4.72 -12.37
N ARG A 82 -0.95 4.52 -13.51
CA ARG A 82 -1.42 5.64 -14.34
C ARG A 82 -2.45 6.52 -13.62
N VAL A 83 -3.38 5.92 -12.88
CA VAL A 83 -4.35 6.67 -12.06
C VAL A 83 -3.63 7.53 -11.04
N LEU A 84 -2.66 6.96 -10.31
CA LEU A 84 -1.88 7.68 -9.32
C LEU A 84 -1.04 8.80 -9.95
N ASN A 85 -0.38 8.55 -11.09
CA ASN A 85 0.41 9.57 -11.77
C ASN A 85 -0.43 10.77 -12.24
N GLN A 86 -1.68 10.55 -12.66
CA GLN A 86 -2.59 11.64 -13.01
C GLN A 86 -2.96 12.54 -11.83
N LEU A 87 -2.85 12.04 -10.59
CA LEU A 87 -3.19 12.79 -9.38
C LEU A 87 -1.95 13.35 -8.67
N GLY A 88 -0.84 12.60 -8.66
CA GLY A 88 0.36 12.89 -7.88
C GLY A 88 1.62 13.18 -8.70
N GLY A 89 1.53 13.21 -10.03
CA GLY A 89 2.68 13.38 -10.93
C GLY A 89 3.45 12.08 -11.20
N ASP A 90 4.45 12.13 -12.07
CA ASP A 90 5.09 10.91 -12.60
C ASP A 90 6.12 10.26 -11.67
N ASN A 91 6.56 10.96 -10.63
CA ASN A 91 7.61 10.52 -9.71
C ASN A 91 7.03 10.14 -8.34
N LEU A 92 6.30 9.02 -8.31
CA LEU A 92 5.69 8.51 -7.08
C LEU A 92 6.50 7.37 -6.47
N LEU A 93 6.57 7.35 -5.14
CA LEU A 93 7.15 6.26 -4.36
C LEU A 93 6.04 5.57 -3.56
N LEU A 94 5.88 4.26 -3.75
CA LEU A 94 5.15 3.42 -2.81
C LEU A 94 6.02 3.22 -1.57
N TRP A 95 5.84 4.09 -0.59
CA TRP A 95 6.64 4.08 0.63
C TRP A 95 6.01 3.24 1.76
N ASN A 96 4.71 2.95 1.67
CA ASN A 96 4.02 2.14 2.67
C ASN A 96 2.86 1.36 2.05
N SER A 97 2.58 0.17 2.58
CA SER A 97 1.32 -0.53 2.34
C SER A 97 0.77 -1.09 3.64
N ASN A 98 -0.55 -1.19 3.79
CA ASN A 98 -1.17 -1.79 4.97
C ASN A 98 -2.40 -2.63 4.58
N VAL A 99 -2.54 -3.81 5.18
CA VAL A 99 -3.73 -4.66 5.04
C VAL A 99 -4.68 -4.41 6.20
N PHE A 100 -5.86 -3.88 5.90
CA PHE A 100 -6.93 -3.71 6.86
C PHE A 100 -7.88 -4.91 6.80
N CYS A 101 -7.72 -5.86 7.72
CA CYS A 101 -8.64 -6.97 7.91
C CYS A 101 -9.71 -6.61 8.93
N LYS A 102 -10.98 -6.89 8.62
CA LYS A 102 -12.10 -6.72 9.56
C LYS A 102 -12.49 -8.08 10.12
N MET A 103 -12.11 -8.36 11.36
CA MET A 103 -12.47 -9.64 11.99
C MET A 103 -13.92 -9.62 12.51
N PRO A 104 -14.60 -10.79 12.58
CA PRO A 104 -15.93 -10.87 13.15
C PRO A 104 -15.99 -10.31 14.57
N GLY A 105 -16.91 -9.38 14.82
CA GLY A 105 -17.13 -8.77 16.13
C GLY A 105 -16.30 -7.52 16.42
N GLU A 106 -15.35 -7.15 15.57
CA GLU A 106 -14.62 -5.89 15.75
C GLU A 106 -15.53 -4.67 15.50
N GLY A 107 -15.39 -3.64 16.33
CA GLY A 107 -16.12 -2.37 16.21
C GLY A 107 -15.74 -1.53 14.98
N GLU A 108 -16.46 -0.45 14.72
CA GLU A 108 -16.21 0.43 13.57
C GLU A 108 -14.85 1.16 13.63
N ILE A 109 -14.36 1.56 12.45
CA ILE A 109 -13.28 2.53 12.36
C ILE A 109 -13.91 3.92 12.48
N LYS A 110 -13.57 4.65 13.55
CA LYS A 110 -14.07 6.01 13.78
C LYS A 110 -13.52 6.98 12.73
N TRP A 111 -14.23 8.09 12.52
CA TRP A 111 -13.74 9.21 11.71
C TRP A 111 -12.40 9.72 12.25
N HIS A 112 -11.39 9.76 11.38
CA HIS A 112 -10.06 10.29 11.69
C HIS A 112 -9.38 10.78 10.40
N GLN A 113 -8.36 11.62 10.56
CA GLN A 113 -7.44 12.04 9.49
C GLN A 113 -6.02 11.71 9.93
N VAL A 114 -5.18 11.34 8.98
CA VAL A 114 -3.76 11.03 9.20
C VAL A 114 -2.94 11.95 8.32
N TYR A 115 -1.94 12.61 8.90
CA TYR A 115 -0.99 13.47 8.22
C TYR A 115 0.41 13.10 8.73
N ASP A 116 1.35 12.83 7.83
CA ASP A 116 2.77 12.48 8.07
C ASP A 116 3.11 11.24 8.92
N SER A 117 2.17 10.61 9.64
CA SER A 117 2.48 9.47 10.52
C SER A 117 1.67 8.22 10.17
N TYR A 118 2.28 7.28 9.45
CA TYR A 118 1.98 5.86 9.66
C TYR A 118 3.00 5.34 10.66
N ASP A 119 2.66 5.49 11.94
CA ASP A 119 3.59 5.22 13.02
C ASP A 119 3.95 3.73 13.06
N PRO A 120 5.23 3.35 12.88
CA PRO A 120 5.67 1.98 13.13
C PRO A 120 5.34 1.49 14.56
N SER A 121 5.19 2.42 15.51
CA SER A 121 5.09 2.19 16.95
C SER A 121 3.92 1.35 17.41
N ALA A 122 2.88 1.19 16.57
CA ALA A 122 1.79 0.26 16.87
C ALA A 122 2.30 -1.17 17.17
N TYR A 123 3.52 -1.52 16.73
CA TYR A 123 4.13 -2.83 16.97
C TYR A 123 5.56 -2.78 17.55
N ASP A 124 6.32 -1.70 17.36
CA ASP A 124 7.61 -1.44 18.05
C ASP A 124 7.94 0.07 18.00
N PRO A 125 7.72 0.83 19.09
CA PRO A 125 7.96 2.28 19.14
C PRO A 125 9.40 2.71 18.90
N GLN A 126 10.36 1.79 18.96
CA GLN A 126 11.79 2.10 18.84
C GLN A 126 12.32 1.96 17.41
N LYS A 127 11.52 1.43 16.47
CA LYS A 127 11.92 1.24 15.06
C LYS A 127 11.21 2.23 14.14
N PRO A 128 11.90 3.14 13.44
CA PRO A 128 11.28 4.00 12.44
C PRO A 128 10.77 3.19 11.22
N ALA A 129 9.59 3.54 10.68
CA ALA A 129 8.91 2.79 9.61
C ALA A 129 9.64 2.96 8.27
N LEU A 130 10.02 4.18 7.94
CA LEU A 130 10.89 4.53 6.82
C LEU A 130 11.59 5.83 7.18
N LEU A 131 12.93 5.84 7.12
CA LEU A 131 13.71 7.07 7.15
C LEU A 131 14.08 7.40 5.71
N TYR A 132 13.57 8.52 5.18
CA TYR A 132 14.13 9.08 3.96
C TYR A 132 15.51 9.63 4.27
N PRO A 133 16.58 9.17 3.59
CA PRO A 133 17.87 9.79 3.76
C PRO A 133 17.79 11.22 3.21
N ASN A 134 18.00 12.22 4.08
CA ASN A 134 18.06 13.63 3.66
C ASN A 134 19.26 13.96 2.75
N THR A 135 20.12 12.97 2.48
CA THR A 135 21.45 13.14 1.90
C THR A 135 21.78 12.14 0.79
N GLU A 136 20.88 11.24 0.41
CA GLU A 136 21.16 10.23 -0.63
C GLU A 136 20.17 10.34 -1.79
N ASP A 137 20.68 10.17 -3.00
CA ASP A 137 19.87 10.14 -4.22
C ASP A 137 19.00 8.88 -4.25
N ILE A 138 17.69 9.05 -4.46
CA ILE A 138 16.73 7.93 -4.54
C ILE A 138 17.01 7.13 -5.81
N ILE A 139 17.17 5.80 -5.67
CA ILE A 139 17.38 4.89 -6.80
C ILE A 139 16.12 4.83 -7.68
N ASN A 140 16.23 5.36 -8.90
CA ASN A 140 15.15 5.35 -9.89
C ASN A 140 15.10 4.02 -10.67
N ILE A 141 14.20 3.14 -10.23
CA ILE A 141 13.90 1.83 -10.86
C ILE A 141 13.17 1.91 -12.21
N GLY A 142 12.84 3.11 -12.72
CA GLY A 142 12.19 3.32 -14.01
C GLY A 142 13.13 3.59 -15.19
N SER A 143 14.44 3.67 -14.97
CA SER A 143 15.38 4.26 -15.95
C SER A 143 15.97 3.31 -17.00
N SER A 144 15.50 2.06 -17.12
CA SER A 144 15.99 1.12 -18.15
C SER A 144 15.00 0.89 -19.30
N VAL A 145 14.41 1.95 -19.85
CA VAL A 145 13.89 1.92 -21.22
C VAL A 145 14.78 2.82 -22.08
N PRO A 146 15.69 2.25 -22.90
CA PRO A 146 16.46 3.05 -23.86
C PRO A 146 15.50 3.72 -24.83
N ASN A 147 15.65 5.03 -25.01
CA ASN A 147 15.00 5.78 -26.09
C ASN A 147 15.35 5.13 -27.43
N MET A 148 14.43 4.37 -28.02
CA MET A 148 14.46 4.03 -29.44
C MET A 148 13.49 4.92 -30.19
N LEU A 149 13.96 6.11 -30.55
CA LEU A 149 13.40 6.91 -31.63
C LEU A 149 14.57 7.55 -32.40
N ASN A 150 14.82 7.02 -33.60
CA ASN A 150 15.07 7.82 -34.80
C ASN A 150 13.87 7.60 -35.72
#